data_AF-A0AB32TFJ2-F1
#
_entry.id   AF-A0AB32TFJ2-F1
#
_cell.length_a   1.000
_cell.length_b   1.000
_cell.length_c   1.000
_cell.angle_alpha   90.00
_cell.angle_beta   90.00
_cell.angle_gamma   90.00
#
_symmetry.space_group_name_H-M   'P 1'
#
loop_
_entity.id
_entity.type
_entity.pdbx_description
1 polymer ?
#
loop_
_entity_poly.entity_id
_entity_poly.type
_entity_poly.pdbx_seq_one_letter_code
_entity_poly.pdbx_strand_id
1 'polypeptide(L)'
;MVPPQIPLQPHPRRNSAVKSVSEDPVRGALGLKMDSISLLGSSPASTKVCFLPNGLKNGSKEGSGKPTVGIIGSGDFSKSLTLRLLRCGFHVVVGSRQPKRAAESFPHVVDVTHHEDALGKANIVFLAIRREHYSTLWDIKHLLAGKILVDVSNNRRLNQFPESNAEYLASLFPESTVVKGFNVISSWAMQSGPRDSSRQVYICSNSADARQQLIEMSRQLSFIPVDMGALSSAKDIENMPLHLFTAWKGPVLTAVALSIFFFAYSFVRDIIHPYMKTRQSFFYKIPLEIVNRTLPVVAIVLLALVYLAGQLAAAYQLMYGTKYRRFPPWLEGWLESRKQLGLLSFFFGCIHVLYSLCLPMRRSERYLMLNMAYQQVHANIENSWNEEEVWRVEMYVSFGIMALGLLSLLAVTSIPSVHDALNWREFSFIQSTLGYIALLISTFHALLFGWQRAFLEESYRFYMPPNFVLALILPVTVIIGKIVLLLPCVSRKLKRIRRGLDSHQSRTNHERPAAHVSPERVTIM
;
A
#
# COMPACT_ATOMS: atom_id res chain seq x y z
N MET A 1 19.78 -23.08 51.53
CA MET A 1 19.57 -22.15 52.66
C MET A 1 18.18 -21.55 52.50
N VAL A 2 17.26 -21.97 53.37
CA VAL A 2 15.82 -21.59 53.47
C VAL A 2 15.71 -20.42 54.48
N PRO A 3 14.69 -19.53 54.38
CA PRO A 3 14.78 -18.06 54.54
C PRO A 3 14.40 -17.58 55.96
N PRO A 4 14.01 -16.29 56.12
CA PRO A 4 12.63 -16.10 56.58
C PRO A 4 11.85 -14.96 55.89
N GLN A 5 10.55 -15.24 55.70
CA GLN A 5 9.45 -14.29 55.46
C GLN A 5 9.03 -13.57 56.77
N ILE A 6 7.99 -12.71 56.65
CA ILE A 6 6.95 -12.29 57.65
C ILE A 6 7.06 -10.79 58.02
N PRO A 7 5.95 -10.02 58.20
CA PRO A 7 4.55 -10.13 57.76
C PRO A 7 3.91 -8.81 57.23
N LEU A 8 2.73 -8.96 56.59
CA LEU A 8 1.72 -7.91 56.36
C LEU A 8 0.94 -7.58 57.65
N GLN A 9 0.58 -6.31 57.85
CA GLN A 9 -0.45 -5.87 58.81
C GLN A 9 -1.58 -5.06 58.09
N PRO A 10 -2.80 -5.02 58.66
CA PRO A 10 -4.05 -4.86 57.92
C PRO A 10 -4.64 -3.43 57.91
N HIS A 11 -5.53 -3.19 56.94
CA HIS A 11 -6.39 -2.00 56.78
C HIS A 11 -7.34 -1.74 57.97
N PRO A 12 -7.83 -0.48 58.08
CA PRO A 12 -9.24 -0.25 58.33
C PRO A 12 -9.90 0.65 57.26
N ARG A 13 -11.12 0.25 56.87
CA ARG A 13 -12.06 0.99 56.01
C ARG A 13 -12.59 2.23 56.74
N ARG A 14 -12.81 3.33 56.00
CA ARG A 14 -13.84 4.32 56.34
C ARG A 14 -14.55 4.80 55.08
N ASN A 15 -15.84 4.43 54.97
CA ASN A 15 -16.83 4.99 54.06
C ASN A 15 -17.24 6.38 54.55
N SER A 16 -17.38 7.34 53.65
CA SER A 16 -18.43 8.37 53.74
C SER A 16 -18.54 9.14 52.42
N ALA A 17 -19.73 9.07 51.84
CA ALA A 17 -20.15 9.78 50.64
C ALA A 17 -20.45 11.27 50.92
N VAL A 18 -20.14 12.13 49.95
CA VAL A 18 -20.74 13.47 49.74
C VAL A 18 -20.73 13.68 48.21
N LYS A 19 -21.85 13.46 47.51
CA LYS A 19 -22.87 14.45 47.11
C LYS A 19 -22.37 15.57 46.18
N SER A 20 -22.67 15.39 44.90
CA SER A 20 -23.24 16.35 43.94
C SER A 20 -23.04 17.85 44.18
N VAL A 21 -22.42 18.52 43.21
CA VAL A 21 -22.70 19.92 42.86
C VAL A 21 -23.18 19.95 41.41
N SER A 22 -24.43 20.37 41.26
CA SER A 22 -25.12 20.77 40.05
C SER A 22 -25.45 22.25 40.20
N GLU A 23 -25.03 23.08 39.25
CA GLU A 23 -25.40 24.48 39.02
C GLU A 23 -24.56 24.91 37.80
N ASP A 24 -24.99 25.63 36.78
CA ASP A 24 -26.30 26.04 36.29
C ASP A 24 -26.07 26.57 34.84
N PRO A 25 -27.10 26.73 34.00
CA PRO A 25 -26.96 26.92 32.56
C PRO A 25 -26.92 28.40 32.14
N VAL A 26 -26.05 28.76 31.19
CA VAL A 26 -26.15 30.06 30.49
C VAL A 26 -26.10 29.86 28.98
N ARG A 27 -27.22 30.27 28.39
CA ARG A 27 -27.50 30.48 26.96
C ARG A 27 -26.39 31.26 26.25
N GLY A 28 -26.03 30.80 25.05
CA GLY A 28 -25.20 31.54 24.12
C GLY A 28 -25.26 30.90 22.74
N ALA A 29 -26.13 31.45 21.91
CA ALA A 29 -26.34 31.15 20.50
C ALA A 29 -25.07 30.84 19.70
N LEU A 30 -25.11 29.77 18.90
CA LEU A 30 -24.81 29.76 17.46
C LEU A 30 -24.89 28.32 16.96
N GLY A 31 -25.97 28.05 16.23
CA GLY A 31 -26.15 26.81 15.49
C GLY A 31 -25.20 26.79 14.30
N LEU A 32 -24.26 25.86 14.32
CA LEU A 32 -23.59 25.36 13.12
C LEU A 32 -23.70 23.84 13.16
N LYS A 33 -24.58 23.31 12.30
CA LYS A 33 -24.57 21.91 11.91
C LYS A 33 -23.18 21.58 11.38
N MET A 34 -22.48 20.69 12.08
CA MET A 34 -21.33 19.98 11.52
C MET A 34 -21.87 18.98 10.49
N ASP A 35 -22.07 19.48 9.27
CA ASP A 35 -22.19 18.62 8.11
C ASP A 35 -20.87 17.87 7.95
N SER A 36 -21.00 16.56 7.99
CA SER A 36 -19.93 15.61 7.79
C SER A 36 -19.34 15.84 6.39
N ILE A 37 -18.06 16.21 6.32
CA ILE A 37 -17.32 16.25 5.06
C ILE A 37 -17.13 14.78 4.62
N SER A 38 -18.15 14.24 3.95
CA SER A 38 -18.01 13.06 3.11
C SER A 38 -17.26 13.49 1.86
N LEU A 39 -15.94 13.23 1.84
CA LEU A 39 -15.13 13.20 0.62
C LEU A 39 -15.57 12.02 -0.26
N LEU A 40 -16.80 12.07 -0.76
CA LEU A 40 -17.23 11.35 -1.95
C LEU A 40 -16.68 12.13 -3.14
N GLY A 41 -15.40 11.89 -3.43
CA GLY A 41 -14.79 12.29 -4.68
C GLY A 41 -15.56 11.65 -5.83
N SER A 42 -16.35 12.48 -6.51
CA SER A 42 -16.89 12.26 -7.83
C SER A 42 -15.81 11.66 -8.74
N SER A 43 -16.12 10.49 -9.30
CA SER A 43 -15.32 9.84 -10.34
C SER A 43 -14.99 10.82 -11.46
N PRO A 44 -13.72 10.99 -11.87
CA PRO A 44 -13.42 11.77 -13.06
C PRO A 44 -13.92 10.98 -14.27
N ALA A 45 -14.93 11.52 -14.93
CA ALA A 45 -15.32 11.14 -16.28
C ALA A 45 -14.14 11.43 -17.21
N SER A 46 -13.32 10.42 -17.48
CA SER A 46 -12.40 10.39 -18.63
C SER A 46 -12.75 9.19 -19.51
N THR A 47 -13.99 9.18 -20.00
CA THR A 47 -14.34 8.37 -21.16
C THR A 47 -13.82 9.09 -22.39
N LYS A 48 -12.65 8.69 -22.88
CA LYS A 48 -12.27 8.97 -24.26
C LYS A 48 -13.26 8.25 -25.17
N VAL A 49 -14.24 9.01 -25.64
CA VAL A 49 -15.15 8.65 -26.72
C VAL A 49 -14.29 8.44 -27.97
N CYS A 50 -14.14 7.19 -28.40
CA CYS A 50 -13.70 6.88 -29.75
C CYS A 50 -14.95 6.52 -30.55
N PHE A 51 -15.38 7.47 -31.37
CA PHE A 51 -16.39 7.29 -32.42
C PHE A 51 -15.91 6.22 -33.42
N LEU A 52 -16.74 5.24 -33.71
CA LEU A 52 -16.77 4.60 -35.03
C LEU A 52 -18.23 4.47 -35.50
N PRO A 53 -18.54 4.79 -36.77
CA PRO A 53 -19.91 4.96 -37.26
C PRO A 53 -20.48 3.70 -37.92
N ASN A 54 -21.82 3.66 -37.92
CA ASN A 54 -22.73 2.96 -38.83
C ASN A 54 -22.70 1.42 -38.95
N GLY A 55 -23.86 0.82 -38.70
CA GLY A 55 -24.41 -0.16 -39.65
C GLY A 55 -24.93 -1.46 -39.06
N LEU A 56 -26.09 -1.43 -38.39
CA LEU A 56 -27.08 -2.51 -38.48
C LEU A 56 -28.47 -1.98 -38.10
N LYS A 57 -29.28 -1.76 -39.13
CA LYS A 57 -30.73 -1.54 -39.07
C LYS A 57 -31.43 -2.89 -38.83
N ASN A 58 -32.61 -2.78 -38.20
CA ASN A 58 -33.75 -3.71 -38.14
C ASN A 58 -33.82 -4.67 -36.95
N GLY A 59 -34.92 -4.54 -36.17
CA GLY A 59 -35.41 -5.60 -35.29
C GLY A 59 -36.10 -5.11 -34.02
N SER A 60 -37.38 -4.71 -34.14
CA SER A 60 -38.44 -4.75 -33.09
C SER A 60 -38.10 -4.35 -31.64
N LYS A 61 -38.51 -3.14 -31.25
CA LYS A 61 -38.84 -2.79 -29.86
C LYS A 61 -40.19 -3.42 -29.48
N GLU A 62 -40.20 -4.59 -28.85
CA GLU A 62 -41.34 -5.10 -28.07
C GLU A 62 -40.83 -5.92 -26.86
N GLY A 63 -41.30 -5.57 -25.65
CA GLY A 63 -41.03 -6.27 -24.38
C GLY A 63 -39.83 -5.76 -23.57
N SER A 64 -39.99 -4.67 -22.80
CA SER A 64 -38.93 -4.06 -21.97
C SER A 64 -38.57 -4.83 -20.68
N GLY A 65 -38.38 -6.15 -20.77
CA GLY A 65 -37.87 -6.98 -19.68
C GLY A 65 -36.35 -7.07 -19.70
N LYS A 66 -35.70 -7.12 -18.53
CA LYS A 66 -34.27 -7.42 -18.47
C LYS A 66 -34.02 -8.86 -18.97
N PRO A 67 -32.86 -9.13 -19.62
CA PRO A 67 -32.57 -10.45 -20.16
C PRO A 67 -32.50 -11.51 -19.05
N THR A 68 -32.86 -12.75 -19.40
CA THR A 68 -32.70 -13.91 -18.53
C THR A 68 -31.22 -14.27 -18.40
N VAL A 69 -30.75 -14.42 -17.16
CA VAL A 69 -29.39 -14.81 -16.82
C VAL A 69 -29.39 -16.24 -16.30
N GLY A 70 -28.55 -17.08 -16.91
CA GLY A 70 -28.34 -18.46 -16.48
C GLY A 70 -27.22 -18.53 -15.46
N ILE A 71 -27.34 -19.41 -14.46
CA ILE A 71 -26.26 -19.71 -13.51
C ILE A 71 -26.12 -21.22 -13.40
N ILE A 72 -24.92 -21.76 -13.66
CA ILE A 72 -24.61 -23.17 -13.43
C ILE A 72 -23.96 -23.32 -12.06
N GLY A 73 -24.54 -24.15 -11.21
CA GLY A 73 -24.08 -24.42 -9.85
C GLY A 73 -25.02 -23.85 -8.79
N SER A 74 -25.09 -24.52 -7.64
CA SER A 74 -26.01 -24.21 -6.53
C SER A 74 -25.31 -23.84 -5.21
N GLY A 75 -24.04 -23.41 -5.29
CA GLY A 75 -23.22 -23.03 -4.12
C GLY A 75 -23.48 -21.60 -3.62
N ASP A 76 -22.74 -21.18 -2.60
CA ASP A 76 -22.96 -19.89 -1.92
C ASP A 76 -22.83 -18.67 -2.83
N PHE A 77 -21.88 -18.69 -3.77
CA PHE A 77 -21.72 -17.62 -4.75
C PHE A 77 -22.91 -17.55 -5.70
N SER A 78 -23.42 -18.70 -6.16
CA SER A 78 -24.62 -18.78 -7.00
C SER A 78 -25.85 -18.20 -6.29
N LYS A 79 -26.07 -18.57 -5.02
CA LYS A 79 -27.16 -18.02 -4.19
C LYS A 79 -27.06 -16.51 -4.05
N SER A 80 -25.86 -16.02 -3.75
CA SER A 80 -25.60 -14.60 -3.56
C SER A 80 -25.79 -13.80 -4.85
N LEU A 81 -25.27 -14.31 -5.96
CA LEU A 81 -25.43 -13.72 -7.30
C LEU A 81 -26.91 -13.70 -7.73
N THR A 82 -27.63 -14.80 -7.50
CA THR A 82 -29.06 -14.90 -7.80
C THR A 82 -29.85 -13.83 -7.05
N LEU A 83 -29.63 -13.69 -5.73
CA LEU A 83 -30.29 -12.65 -4.93
C LEU A 83 -29.97 -11.24 -5.44
N ARG A 84 -28.73 -10.98 -5.88
CA ARG A 84 -28.33 -9.68 -6.42
C ARG A 84 -29.01 -9.38 -7.75
N LEU A 85 -29.01 -10.36 -8.66
CA LEU A 85 -29.66 -10.26 -9.98
C LEU A 85 -31.17 -10.01 -9.83
N LEU A 86 -31.85 -10.76 -8.97
CA LEU A 86 -33.29 -10.56 -8.70
C LEU A 86 -33.58 -9.17 -8.14
N ARG A 87 -32.78 -8.69 -7.17
CA ARG A 87 -32.92 -7.33 -6.62
C ARG A 87 -32.72 -6.23 -7.67
N CYS A 88 -31.91 -6.51 -8.69
CA CYS A 88 -31.67 -5.62 -9.81
C CYS A 88 -32.67 -5.85 -10.97
N GLY A 89 -33.70 -6.69 -10.80
CA GLY A 89 -34.79 -6.90 -11.76
C GLY A 89 -34.47 -7.85 -12.92
N PHE A 90 -33.43 -8.68 -12.83
CA PHE A 90 -33.15 -9.71 -13.82
C PHE A 90 -33.97 -10.98 -13.55
N HIS A 91 -34.36 -11.67 -14.61
CA HIS A 91 -34.85 -13.05 -14.51
C HIS A 91 -33.66 -14.00 -14.40
N VAL A 92 -33.70 -14.93 -13.44
CA VAL A 92 -32.59 -15.84 -13.16
C VAL A 92 -33.07 -17.28 -13.28
N VAL A 93 -32.29 -18.10 -13.98
CA VAL A 93 -32.49 -19.54 -14.07
C VAL A 93 -31.23 -20.24 -13.58
N VAL A 94 -31.37 -21.17 -12.64
CA VAL A 94 -30.24 -21.88 -12.04
C VAL A 94 -30.22 -23.33 -12.49
N GLY A 95 -29.15 -23.74 -13.17
CA GLY A 95 -28.88 -25.13 -13.49
C GLY A 95 -28.18 -25.83 -12.32
N SER A 96 -28.77 -26.94 -11.86
CA SER A 96 -28.17 -27.83 -10.86
C SER A 96 -28.26 -29.30 -11.28
N ARG A 97 -27.32 -30.11 -10.80
CA ARG A 97 -27.37 -31.59 -10.93
C ARG A 97 -28.56 -32.20 -10.19
N GLN A 98 -29.02 -31.56 -9.11
CA GLN A 98 -30.14 -32.02 -8.29
C GLN A 98 -31.11 -30.85 -8.06
N PRO A 99 -31.93 -30.47 -9.06
CA PRO A 99 -32.75 -29.26 -9.01
C PRO A 99 -33.75 -29.28 -7.83
N LYS A 100 -34.40 -30.42 -7.56
CA LYS A 100 -35.34 -30.56 -6.43
C LYS A 100 -34.73 -30.16 -5.09
N ARG A 101 -33.51 -30.63 -4.80
CA ARG A 101 -32.79 -30.32 -3.56
C ARG A 101 -32.23 -28.89 -3.57
N ALA A 102 -31.76 -28.42 -4.72
CA ALA A 102 -31.20 -27.08 -4.83
C ALA A 102 -32.28 -25.99 -4.67
N ALA A 103 -33.50 -26.22 -5.17
CA ALA A 103 -34.62 -25.29 -5.13
C ALA A 103 -34.94 -24.78 -3.72
N GLU A 104 -34.78 -25.62 -2.69
CA GLU A 104 -34.97 -25.25 -1.27
C GLU A 104 -34.06 -24.12 -0.80
N SER A 105 -32.91 -23.91 -1.47
CA SER A 105 -31.94 -22.87 -1.13
C SER A 105 -32.07 -21.57 -1.93
N PHE A 106 -32.99 -21.49 -2.88
CA PHE A 106 -33.21 -20.31 -3.72
C PHE A 106 -34.61 -19.73 -3.47
N PRO A 107 -34.82 -18.43 -3.71
CA PRO A 107 -36.15 -17.84 -3.69
C PRO A 107 -37.10 -18.55 -4.67
N HIS A 108 -38.36 -18.74 -4.31
CA HIS A 108 -39.35 -19.46 -5.14
C HIS A 108 -39.58 -18.87 -6.55
N VAL A 109 -39.20 -17.61 -6.78
CA VAL A 109 -39.27 -16.94 -8.09
C VAL A 109 -38.18 -17.40 -9.06
N VAL A 110 -37.19 -18.15 -8.60
CA VAL A 110 -36.07 -18.64 -9.42
C VAL A 110 -36.39 -20.02 -9.97
N ASP A 111 -36.31 -20.14 -11.29
CA ASP A 111 -36.40 -21.44 -11.96
C ASP A 111 -35.11 -22.23 -11.68
N VAL A 112 -35.16 -23.20 -10.76
CA VAL A 112 -34.06 -24.15 -10.51
C VAL A 112 -34.33 -25.44 -11.27
N THR A 113 -33.56 -25.69 -12.33
CA THR A 113 -33.78 -26.78 -13.29
C THR A 113 -32.54 -27.64 -13.48
N HIS A 114 -32.64 -28.67 -14.33
CA HIS A 114 -31.46 -29.35 -14.85
C HIS A 114 -30.62 -28.38 -15.71
N HIS A 115 -29.35 -28.74 -15.96
CA HIS A 115 -28.43 -27.86 -16.69
C HIS A 115 -28.96 -27.56 -18.10
N GLU A 116 -29.52 -28.56 -18.79
CA GLU A 116 -30.02 -28.46 -20.15
C GLU A 116 -31.10 -27.38 -20.28
N ASP A 117 -32.11 -27.45 -19.40
CA ASP A 117 -33.23 -26.50 -19.36
C ASP A 117 -32.77 -25.07 -19.03
N ALA A 118 -31.81 -24.94 -18.11
CA ALA A 118 -31.29 -23.65 -17.70
C ALA A 118 -30.54 -22.95 -18.85
N LEU A 119 -29.73 -23.72 -19.59
CA LEU A 119 -28.99 -23.24 -20.74
C LEU A 119 -29.90 -22.89 -21.92
N GLY A 120 -31.03 -23.60 -22.08
CA GLY A 120 -32.02 -23.29 -23.12
C GLY A 120 -32.64 -21.89 -22.98
N LYS A 121 -32.72 -21.35 -21.75
CA LYS A 121 -33.43 -20.08 -21.45
C LYS A 121 -32.54 -18.83 -21.42
N ALA A 122 -31.21 -18.97 -21.40
CA ALA A 122 -30.30 -17.85 -21.15
C ALA A 122 -29.15 -17.78 -22.15
N ASN A 123 -28.79 -16.56 -22.58
CA ASN A 123 -27.65 -16.31 -23.47
C ASN A 123 -26.37 -15.96 -22.70
N ILE A 124 -26.51 -15.38 -21.50
CA ILE A 124 -25.40 -15.11 -20.57
C ILE A 124 -25.49 -16.14 -19.44
N VAL A 125 -24.43 -16.92 -19.27
CA VAL A 125 -24.39 -18.03 -18.33
C VAL A 125 -23.19 -17.86 -17.39
N PHE A 126 -23.46 -17.66 -16.10
CA PHE A 126 -22.43 -17.64 -15.06
C PHE A 126 -22.07 -19.04 -14.62
N LEU A 127 -20.78 -19.38 -14.67
CA LEU A 127 -20.29 -20.67 -14.20
C LEU A 127 -19.83 -20.58 -12.74
N ALA A 128 -20.79 -20.73 -11.82
CA ALA A 128 -20.55 -20.73 -10.38
C ALA A 128 -20.09 -22.11 -9.86
N ILE A 129 -19.16 -22.73 -10.58
CA ILE A 129 -18.54 -24.02 -10.26
C ILE A 129 -17.02 -23.87 -10.22
N ARG A 130 -16.35 -24.79 -9.51
CA ARG A 130 -14.88 -24.82 -9.51
C ARG A 130 -14.34 -25.40 -10.82
N ARG A 131 -13.11 -25.01 -11.18
CA ARG A 131 -12.39 -25.47 -12.37
C ARG A 131 -12.40 -26.99 -12.54
N GLU A 132 -12.29 -27.75 -11.44
CA GLU A 132 -12.28 -29.23 -11.49
C GLU A 132 -13.56 -29.84 -12.08
N HIS A 133 -14.66 -29.08 -12.13
CA HIS A 133 -15.95 -29.54 -12.65
C HIS A 133 -16.27 -29.00 -14.05
N TYR A 134 -15.37 -28.26 -14.71
CA TYR A 134 -15.65 -27.72 -16.05
C TYR A 134 -15.88 -28.81 -17.09
N SER A 135 -15.12 -29.91 -17.00
CA SER A 135 -15.28 -31.07 -17.88
C SER A 135 -16.65 -31.74 -17.74
N THR A 136 -17.35 -31.58 -16.61
CA THR A 136 -18.72 -32.13 -16.44
C THR A 136 -19.76 -31.44 -17.31
N LEU A 137 -19.43 -30.28 -17.91
CA LEU A 137 -20.27 -29.58 -18.87
C LEU A 137 -20.01 -30.02 -20.32
N TRP A 138 -19.08 -30.95 -20.54
CA TRP A 138 -18.71 -31.40 -21.88
C TRP A 138 -19.88 -32.07 -22.62
N ASP A 139 -20.67 -32.88 -21.93
CA ASP A 139 -21.82 -33.60 -22.51
C ASP A 139 -22.91 -32.64 -23.04
N ILE A 140 -22.98 -31.44 -22.45
CA ILE A 140 -23.93 -30.38 -22.83
C ILE A 140 -23.26 -29.24 -23.63
N LYS A 141 -22.06 -29.47 -24.18
CA LYS A 141 -21.30 -28.49 -24.98
C LYS A 141 -22.14 -27.87 -26.10
N HIS A 142 -22.95 -28.67 -26.78
CA HIS A 142 -23.83 -28.21 -27.87
C HIS A 142 -24.85 -27.15 -27.41
N LEU A 143 -25.28 -27.17 -26.15
CA LEU A 143 -26.18 -26.15 -25.57
C LEU A 143 -25.44 -24.87 -25.19
N LEU A 144 -24.11 -24.92 -25.05
CA LEU A 144 -23.29 -23.76 -24.70
C LEU A 144 -22.80 -22.99 -25.93
N ALA A 145 -22.87 -23.58 -27.13
CA ALA A 145 -22.47 -22.96 -28.38
C ALA A 145 -23.19 -21.61 -28.60
N GLY A 146 -22.42 -20.59 -28.99
CA GLY A 146 -22.91 -19.22 -29.23
C GLY A 146 -23.24 -18.41 -27.97
N LYS A 147 -23.14 -18.98 -26.76
CA LYS A 147 -23.46 -18.28 -25.50
C LYS A 147 -22.24 -17.56 -24.92
N ILE A 148 -22.52 -16.59 -24.04
CA ILE A 148 -21.51 -15.91 -23.24
C ILE A 148 -21.35 -16.67 -21.92
N LEU A 149 -20.17 -17.25 -21.69
CA LEU A 149 -19.83 -17.96 -20.46
C LEU A 149 -19.02 -17.05 -19.54
N VAL A 150 -19.56 -16.74 -18.37
CA VAL A 150 -18.88 -15.89 -17.38
C VAL A 150 -18.16 -16.76 -16.35
N ASP A 151 -16.84 -16.79 -16.42
CA ASP A 151 -15.97 -17.47 -15.45
C ASP A 151 -15.79 -16.59 -14.20
N VAL A 152 -16.29 -17.08 -13.07
CA VAL A 152 -16.21 -16.42 -11.75
C VAL A 152 -15.27 -17.14 -10.78
N SER A 153 -14.49 -18.08 -11.28
CA SER A 153 -13.70 -18.99 -10.44
C SER A 153 -12.44 -18.35 -9.88
N ASN A 154 -11.95 -18.87 -8.76
CA ASN A 154 -10.63 -18.56 -8.21
C ASN A 154 -9.87 -19.85 -7.93
N ASN A 155 -8.55 -19.82 -8.13
CA ASN A 155 -7.66 -20.89 -7.71
C ASN A 155 -7.40 -20.84 -6.19
N ARG A 156 -6.87 -21.93 -5.60
CA ARG A 156 -6.56 -21.97 -4.17
C ARG A 156 -5.20 -21.35 -3.84
N ARG A 157 -4.29 -21.38 -4.80
CA ARG A 157 -2.91 -20.87 -4.67
C ARG A 157 -2.44 -20.30 -5.99
N LEU A 158 -1.48 -19.38 -5.92
CA LEU A 158 -0.83 -18.81 -7.10
C LEU A 158 -0.15 -19.92 -7.91
N ASN A 159 -0.21 -19.81 -9.24
CA ASN A 159 0.40 -20.75 -10.19
C ASN A 159 -0.01 -22.22 -9.97
N GLN A 160 -1.26 -22.47 -9.57
CA GLN A 160 -1.78 -23.83 -9.43
C GLN A 160 -1.86 -24.56 -10.78
N PHE A 161 -2.15 -23.84 -11.86
CA PHE A 161 -2.25 -24.31 -13.24
C PHE A 161 -1.41 -23.42 -14.18
N PRO A 162 -0.99 -23.93 -15.35
CA PRO A 162 -0.19 -23.16 -16.31
C PRO A 162 -0.97 -21.96 -16.87
N GLU A 163 -2.16 -22.24 -17.40
CA GLU A 163 -3.14 -21.31 -17.93
C GLU A 163 -4.20 -20.90 -16.90
N SER A 164 -4.86 -19.76 -17.14
CA SER A 164 -5.99 -19.31 -16.31
C SER A 164 -7.21 -20.22 -16.45
N ASN A 165 -8.14 -20.13 -15.50
CA ASN A 165 -9.37 -20.93 -15.55
C ASN A 165 -10.23 -20.50 -16.74
N ALA A 166 -10.27 -19.21 -17.05
CA ALA A 166 -11.01 -18.70 -18.20
C ALA A 166 -10.41 -19.15 -19.55
N GLU A 167 -9.08 -19.18 -19.69
CA GLU A 167 -8.43 -19.73 -20.90
C GLU A 167 -8.68 -21.22 -21.05
N TYR A 168 -8.57 -21.98 -19.96
CA TYR A 168 -8.90 -23.40 -19.97
C TYR A 168 -10.38 -23.64 -20.35
N LEU A 169 -11.30 -22.85 -19.80
CA LEU A 169 -12.71 -22.90 -20.16
C LEU A 169 -12.93 -22.61 -21.64
N ALA A 170 -12.24 -21.60 -22.19
CA ALA A 170 -12.32 -21.28 -23.61
C ALA A 170 -11.78 -22.42 -24.50
N SER A 171 -10.75 -23.14 -24.04
CA SER A 171 -10.23 -24.32 -24.75
C SER A 171 -11.23 -25.49 -24.78
N LEU A 172 -12.06 -25.64 -23.75
CA LEU A 172 -13.11 -26.66 -23.70
C LEU A 172 -14.31 -26.30 -24.58
N PHE A 173 -14.68 -25.02 -24.61
CA PHE A 173 -15.87 -24.51 -25.30
C PHE A 173 -15.51 -23.45 -26.36
N PRO A 174 -14.82 -23.83 -27.45
CA PRO A 174 -14.37 -22.87 -28.48
C PRO A 174 -15.51 -22.20 -29.26
N GLU A 175 -16.70 -22.80 -29.27
CA GLU A 175 -17.91 -22.24 -29.89
C GLU A 175 -18.65 -21.25 -28.97
N SER A 176 -18.19 -21.09 -27.73
CA SER A 176 -18.75 -20.14 -26.76
C SER A 176 -17.81 -18.96 -26.57
N THR A 177 -18.35 -17.82 -26.16
CA THR A 177 -17.54 -16.64 -25.82
C THR A 177 -17.29 -16.60 -24.32
N VAL A 178 -16.05 -16.82 -23.88
CA VAL A 178 -15.69 -16.74 -22.46
C VAL A 178 -15.37 -15.32 -22.04
N VAL A 179 -15.89 -14.91 -20.88
CA VAL A 179 -15.60 -13.65 -20.22
C VAL A 179 -15.19 -13.93 -18.77
N LYS A 180 -14.06 -13.40 -18.33
CA LYS A 180 -13.67 -13.42 -16.91
C LYS A 180 -14.34 -12.26 -16.19
N GLY A 181 -14.95 -12.50 -15.03
CA GLY A 181 -15.49 -11.42 -14.21
C GLY A 181 -15.95 -11.88 -12.83
N PHE A 182 -16.23 -10.92 -11.95
CA PHE A 182 -16.82 -11.09 -10.60
C PHE A 182 -16.05 -11.96 -9.59
N ASN A 183 -14.94 -12.59 -9.96
CA ASN A 183 -14.14 -13.45 -9.09
C ASN A 183 -13.53 -12.69 -7.90
N VAL A 184 -13.33 -11.37 -8.01
CA VAL A 184 -12.83 -10.51 -6.92
C VAL A 184 -13.91 -10.10 -5.91
N ILE A 185 -15.19 -10.39 -6.20
CA ILE A 185 -16.31 -10.07 -5.32
C ILE A 185 -16.59 -11.27 -4.42
N SER A 186 -16.59 -11.08 -3.11
CA SER A 186 -17.00 -12.14 -2.17
C SER A 186 -18.50 -12.44 -2.29
N SER A 187 -18.93 -13.67 -2.00
CA SER A 187 -20.37 -14.01 -1.98
C SER A 187 -21.17 -13.07 -1.07
N TRP A 188 -20.61 -12.70 0.09
CA TRP A 188 -21.24 -11.76 1.00
C TRP A 188 -21.46 -10.38 0.38
N ALA A 189 -20.42 -9.80 -0.25
CA ALA A 189 -20.52 -8.50 -0.92
C ALA A 189 -21.48 -8.55 -2.13
N MET A 190 -21.52 -9.68 -2.84
CA MET A 190 -22.49 -9.89 -3.92
C MET A 190 -23.93 -9.81 -3.38
N GLN A 191 -24.23 -10.49 -2.26
CA GLN A 191 -25.56 -10.51 -1.67
C GLN A 191 -25.94 -9.16 -1.02
N SER A 192 -25.04 -8.56 -0.24
CA SER A 192 -25.31 -7.31 0.49
C SER A 192 -25.31 -6.06 -0.39
N GLY A 193 -24.77 -6.19 -1.61
CA GLY A 193 -24.44 -5.07 -2.48
C GLY A 193 -23.02 -4.55 -2.25
N PRO A 194 -22.52 -3.71 -3.18
CA PRO A 194 -21.16 -3.18 -3.18
C PRO A 194 -20.89 -2.41 -1.88
N ARG A 195 -20.05 -2.99 -1.01
CA ARG A 195 -19.55 -2.36 0.21
C ARG A 195 -18.03 -2.34 0.19
N ASP A 196 -17.46 -1.28 0.76
CA ASP A 196 -16.02 -1.11 1.01
C ASP A 196 -15.13 -1.42 -0.18
N SER A 197 -14.23 -2.40 -0.06
CA SER A 197 -13.22 -2.78 -1.05
C SER A 197 -13.75 -3.62 -2.21
N SER A 198 -14.93 -4.25 -2.07
CA SER A 198 -15.50 -5.16 -3.08
C SER A 198 -16.45 -4.43 -4.03
N ARG A 199 -15.98 -3.32 -4.64
CA ARG A 199 -16.78 -2.51 -5.58
C ARG A 199 -16.37 -2.68 -7.03
N GLN A 200 -15.09 -2.94 -7.26
CA GLN A 200 -14.54 -3.03 -8.61
C GLN A 200 -14.69 -4.46 -9.15
N VAL A 201 -15.18 -4.60 -10.37
CA VAL A 201 -15.28 -5.87 -11.09
C VAL A 201 -14.35 -5.79 -12.29
N TYR A 202 -13.23 -6.52 -12.25
CA TYR A 202 -12.31 -6.62 -13.38
C TYR A 202 -12.86 -7.57 -14.42
N ILE A 203 -12.88 -7.15 -15.68
CA ILE A 203 -13.51 -7.88 -16.78
C ILE A 203 -12.53 -8.01 -17.95
N CYS A 204 -12.37 -9.21 -18.49
CA CYS A 204 -11.65 -9.42 -19.75
C CYS A 204 -12.30 -10.48 -20.63
N SER A 205 -12.14 -10.34 -21.95
CA SER A 205 -12.60 -11.29 -22.97
C SER A 205 -11.97 -10.97 -24.32
N ASN A 206 -11.91 -11.98 -25.21
CA ASN A 206 -11.51 -11.80 -26.60
C ASN A 206 -12.64 -11.19 -27.47
N SER A 207 -13.88 -11.19 -26.99
CA SER A 207 -15.02 -10.53 -27.66
C SER A 207 -15.31 -9.18 -27.03
N ALA A 208 -15.19 -8.11 -27.82
CA ALA A 208 -15.52 -6.76 -27.38
C ALA A 208 -17.01 -6.61 -27.02
N ASP A 209 -17.89 -7.28 -27.77
CA ASP A 209 -19.34 -7.24 -27.53
C ASP A 209 -19.71 -7.92 -26.19
N ALA A 210 -19.24 -9.15 -25.97
CA ALA A 210 -19.52 -9.86 -24.72
C ALA A 210 -18.92 -9.14 -23.50
N ARG A 211 -17.75 -8.53 -23.67
CA ARG A 211 -17.13 -7.68 -22.65
C ARG A 211 -18.00 -6.47 -22.32
N GLN A 212 -18.52 -5.77 -23.34
CA GLN A 212 -19.39 -4.61 -23.15
C GLN A 212 -20.72 -4.98 -22.47
N GLN A 213 -21.32 -6.12 -22.83
CA GLN A 213 -22.52 -6.64 -22.17
C GLN A 213 -22.27 -6.91 -20.67
N LEU A 214 -21.13 -7.51 -20.30
CA LEU A 214 -20.80 -7.77 -18.90
C LEU A 214 -20.43 -6.49 -18.13
N ILE A 215 -19.79 -5.52 -18.78
CA ILE A 215 -19.53 -4.19 -18.23
C ILE A 215 -20.86 -3.52 -17.85
N GLU A 216 -21.83 -3.53 -18.75
CA GLU A 216 -23.14 -2.92 -18.50
C GLU A 216 -23.91 -3.67 -17.41
N MET A 217 -23.92 -5.00 -17.45
CA MET A 217 -24.50 -5.82 -16.38
C MET A 217 -23.88 -5.49 -15.01
N SER A 218 -22.55 -5.32 -14.95
CA SER A 218 -21.86 -4.96 -13.70
C SER A 218 -22.32 -3.61 -13.15
N ARG A 219 -22.55 -2.61 -14.00
CA ARG A 219 -23.12 -1.31 -13.60
C ARG A 219 -24.55 -1.45 -13.09
N GLN A 220 -25.37 -2.27 -13.74
CA GLN A 220 -26.75 -2.53 -13.29
C GLN A 220 -26.79 -3.27 -11.96
N LEU A 221 -25.78 -4.09 -11.67
CA LEU A 221 -25.54 -4.68 -10.35
C LEU A 221 -24.84 -3.72 -9.37
N SER A 222 -24.76 -2.42 -9.71
CA SER A 222 -24.13 -1.33 -8.95
C SER A 222 -22.64 -1.48 -8.66
N PHE A 223 -21.94 -2.36 -9.37
CA PHE A 223 -20.49 -2.47 -9.30
C PHE A 223 -19.83 -1.49 -10.28
N ILE A 224 -18.53 -1.22 -10.05
CA ILE A 224 -17.70 -0.39 -10.92
C ILE A 224 -16.88 -1.33 -11.82
N PRO A 225 -17.24 -1.52 -13.10
CA PRO A 225 -16.47 -2.37 -13.99
C PRO A 225 -15.12 -1.74 -14.34
N VAL A 226 -14.09 -2.56 -14.44
CA VAL A 226 -12.75 -2.21 -14.94
C VAL A 226 -12.42 -3.13 -16.10
N ASP A 227 -12.32 -2.56 -17.31
CA ASP A 227 -11.97 -3.32 -18.52
C ASP A 227 -10.45 -3.60 -18.54
N MET A 228 -10.10 -4.89 -18.51
CA MET A 228 -8.73 -5.40 -18.54
C MET A 228 -8.33 -5.93 -19.94
N GLY A 229 -9.18 -5.77 -20.96
CA GLY A 229 -8.87 -6.13 -22.34
C GLY A 229 -9.10 -7.60 -22.68
N ALA A 230 -8.09 -8.24 -23.25
CA ALA A 230 -8.15 -9.60 -23.81
C ALA A 230 -8.16 -10.69 -22.74
N LEU A 231 -8.58 -11.90 -23.10
CA LEU A 231 -8.69 -13.03 -22.16
C LEU A 231 -7.34 -13.42 -21.53
N SER A 232 -6.22 -13.09 -22.16
CA SER A 232 -4.86 -13.29 -21.61
C SER A 232 -4.63 -12.59 -20.27
N SER A 233 -5.39 -11.53 -19.94
CA SER A 233 -5.33 -10.86 -18.64
C SER A 233 -6.10 -11.60 -17.54
N ALA A 234 -6.80 -12.68 -17.84
CA ALA A 234 -7.58 -13.44 -16.85
C ALA A 234 -6.70 -14.02 -15.73
N LYS A 235 -5.46 -14.41 -16.04
CA LYS A 235 -4.49 -14.91 -15.05
C LYS A 235 -4.19 -13.87 -13.98
N ASP A 236 -4.02 -12.62 -14.36
CA ASP A 236 -3.75 -11.53 -13.41
C ASP A 236 -4.98 -11.29 -12.53
N ILE A 237 -6.18 -11.28 -13.12
CA ILE A 237 -7.46 -11.12 -12.41
C ILE A 237 -7.70 -12.27 -11.40
N GLU A 238 -7.36 -13.51 -11.77
CA GLU A 238 -7.47 -14.68 -10.88
C GLU A 238 -6.51 -14.64 -9.70
N ASN A 239 -5.34 -14.01 -9.88
CA ASN A 239 -4.33 -13.88 -8.84
C ASN A 239 -4.63 -12.75 -7.85
N MET A 240 -5.39 -11.72 -8.25
CA MET A 240 -5.74 -10.57 -7.41
C MET A 240 -6.24 -10.94 -6.00
N PRO A 241 -7.27 -11.80 -5.83
CA PRO A 241 -7.78 -12.13 -4.49
C PRO A 241 -6.82 -13.02 -3.67
N LEU A 242 -5.80 -13.61 -4.29
CA LEU A 242 -4.76 -14.41 -3.62
C LEU A 242 -3.59 -13.56 -3.11
N HIS A 243 -3.44 -12.33 -3.59
CA HIS A 243 -2.38 -11.44 -3.18
C HIS A 243 -2.69 -10.76 -1.84
N LEU A 244 -1.94 -11.12 -0.79
CA LEU A 244 -1.95 -10.41 0.48
C LEU A 244 -0.69 -9.53 0.61
N PHE A 245 -0.87 -8.22 0.45
CA PHE A 245 0.14 -7.18 0.65
C PHE A 245 1.53 -7.49 0.03
N THR A 246 1.56 -8.00 -1.21
CA THR A 246 2.81 -8.46 -1.86
C THR A 246 3.90 -7.40 -1.89
N ALA A 247 3.56 -6.16 -2.27
CA ALA A 247 4.50 -5.05 -2.32
C ALA A 247 5.01 -4.59 -0.93
N TRP A 248 4.36 -5.00 0.17
CA TRP A 248 4.76 -4.65 1.52
C TRP A 248 5.68 -5.70 2.17
N LYS A 249 5.74 -6.93 1.64
CA LYS A 249 6.51 -8.02 2.26
C LYS A 249 7.98 -7.65 2.50
N GLY A 250 8.66 -7.15 1.48
CA GLY A 250 10.05 -6.70 1.57
C GLY A 250 10.22 -5.52 2.56
N PRO A 251 9.52 -4.39 2.34
CA PRO A 251 9.58 -3.22 3.23
C PRO A 251 9.29 -3.52 4.70
N VAL A 252 8.25 -4.32 4.99
CA VAL A 252 7.89 -4.70 6.36
C VAL A 252 8.97 -5.59 6.97
N LEU A 253 9.48 -6.58 6.23
CA LEU A 253 10.59 -7.42 6.70
C LEU A 253 11.84 -6.58 7.01
N THR A 254 12.18 -5.62 6.15
CA THR A 254 13.29 -4.68 6.38
C THR A 254 13.06 -3.85 7.63
N ALA A 255 11.87 -3.27 7.81
CA ALA A 255 11.55 -2.45 8.98
C ALA A 255 11.58 -3.26 10.30
N VAL A 256 11.06 -4.49 10.29
CA VAL A 256 11.10 -5.40 11.46
C VAL A 256 12.54 -5.80 11.78
N ALA A 257 13.34 -6.19 10.78
CA ALA A 257 14.74 -6.55 10.97
C ALA A 257 15.57 -5.38 11.54
N LEU A 258 15.40 -4.18 10.98
CA LEU A 258 16.05 -2.97 11.51
C LEU A 258 15.60 -2.66 12.94
N SER A 259 14.30 -2.80 13.23
CA SER A 259 13.76 -2.57 14.57
C SER A 259 14.35 -3.53 15.59
N ILE A 260 14.40 -4.84 15.30
CA ILE A 260 15.02 -5.84 16.17
C ILE A 260 16.50 -5.53 16.40
N PHE A 261 17.24 -5.24 15.34
CA PHE A 261 18.66 -4.92 15.41
C PHE A 261 18.94 -3.70 16.31
N PHE A 262 18.29 -2.56 16.03
CA PHE A 262 18.52 -1.32 16.79
C PHE A 262 17.96 -1.39 18.22
N PHE A 263 16.87 -2.13 18.43
CA PHE A 263 16.35 -2.40 19.78
C PHE A 263 17.35 -3.22 20.58
N ALA A 264 17.85 -4.34 20.03
CA ALA A 264 18.84 -5.18 20.70
C ALA A 264 20.14 -4.42 20.98
N TYR A 265 20.61 -3.64 20.02
CA TYR A 265 21.79 -2.79 20.17
C TYR A 265 21.62 -1.77 21.30
N SER A 266 20.47 -1.08 21.34
CA SER A 266 20.13 -0.13 22.42
C SER A 266 20.01 -0.83 23.77
N PHE A 267 19.40 -2.02 23.80
CA PHE A 267 19.24 -2.81 25.01
C PHE A 267 20.59 -3.24 25.61
N VAL A 268 21.51 -3.73 24.78
CA VAL A 268 22.86 -4.09 25.20
C VAL A 268 23.60 -2.87 25.76
N ARG A 269 23.58 -1.73 25.05
CA ARG A 269 24.32 -0.52 25.45
C ARG A 269 23.73 0.19 26.67
N ASP A 270 22.42 0.27 26.76
CA ASP A 270 21.73 1.15 27.70
C ASP A 270 21.16 0.43 28.92
N ILE A 271 20.96 -0.89 28.83
CA ILE A 271 20.46 -1.73 29.93
C ILE A 271 21.55 -2.69 30.43
N ILE A 272 22.12 -3.52 29.55
CA ILE A 272 23.08 -4.57 29.97
C ILE A 272 24.38 -3.95 30.47
N HIS A 273 24.99 -3.02 29.73
CA HIS A 273 26.27 -2.42 30.13
C HIS A 273 26.19 -1.74 31.52
N PRO A 274 25.24 -0.83 31.82
CA PRO A 274 25.12 -0.25 33.16
C PRO A 274 24.84 -1.30 34.24
N TYR A 275 24.01 -2.31 33.95
CA TYR A 275 23.71 -3.39 34.88
C TYR A 275 24.98 -4.20 35.23
N MET A 276 25.84 -4.47 34.25
CA MET A 276 27.12 -5.17 34.48
C MET A 276 28.13 -4.31 35.26
N LYS A 277 28.26 -3.02 34.93
CA LYS A 277 29.29 -2.15 35.51
C LYS A 277 28.93 -1.61 36.90
N THR A 278 27.66 -1.25 37.12
CA THR A 278 27.21 -0.54 38.34
C THR A 278 26.18 -1.32 39.17
N ARG A 279 25.73 -2.49 38.70
CA ARG A 279 24.64 -3.29 39.31
C ARG A 279 23.30 -2.56 39.47
N GLN A 280 23.13 -1.42 38.80
CA GLN A 280 21.87 -0.66 38.80
C GLN A 280 20.89 -1.21 37.76
N SER A 281 19.64 -1.42 38.17
CA SER A 281 18.57 -1.93 37.30
C SER A 281 17.86 -0.79 36.55
N PHE A 282 18.13 -0.65 35.25
CA PHE A 282 17.47 0.34 34.38
C PHE A 282 16.32 -0.23 33.53
N PHE A 283 15.78 -1.41 33.89
CA PHE A 283 14.75 -2.10 33.11
C PHE A 283 13.46 -1.27 32.87
N TYR A 284 13.14 -0.31 33.73
CA TYR A 284 12.01 0.61 33.54
C TYR A 284 12.12 1.45 32.25
N LYS A 285 13.31 1.57 31.67
CA LYS A 285 13.56 2.30 30.42
C LYS A 285 13.04 1.57 29.18
N ILE A 286 12.81 0.26 29.26
CA ILE A 286 12.46 -0.58 28.10
C ILE A 286 11.18 -0.11 27.39
N PRO A 287 10.04 0.09 28.06
CA PRO A 287 8.76 0.32 27.35
C PRO A 287 8.71 1.62 26.56
N LEU A 288 9.45 2.66 26.99
CA LEU A 288 9.33 3.99 26.39
C LEU A 288 10.68 4.55 25.90
N GLU A 289 11.74 4.52 26.72
CA GLU A 289 13.02 5.14 26.34
C GLU A 289 13.77 4.32 25.27
N ILE A 290 13.84 3.00 25.41
CA ILE A 290 14.50 2.13 24.42
C ILE A 290 13.70 2.10 23.11
N VAL A 291 12.37 2.01 23.20
CA VAL A 291 11.49 2.11 22.03
C VAL A 291 11.69 3.47 21.34
N ASN A 292 11.64 4.58 22.08
CA ASN A 292 11.81 5.93 21.50
C ASN A 292 13.23 6.21 20.97
N ARG A 293 14.23 5.41 21.33
CA ARG A 293 15.57 5.43 20.71
C ARG A 293 15.63 4.61 19.42
N THR A 294 14.77 3.60 19.28
CA THR A 294 14.75 2.69 18.13
C THR A 294 13.93 3.28 16.98
N LEU A 295 12.74 3.81 17.27
CA LEU A 295 11.80 4.35 16.28
C LEU A 295 12.41 5.39 15.31
N PRO A 296 13.05 6.50 15.79
CA PRO A 296 13.60 7.51 14.88
C PRO A 296 14.74 6.98 14.03
N VAL A 297 15.53 6.04 14.57
CA VAL A 297 16.63 5.40 13.85
C VAL A 297 16.10 4.55 12.70
N VAL A 298 15.07 3.74 12.96
CA VAL A 298 14.41 2.95 11.91
C VAL A 298 13.77 3.90 10.88
N ALA A 299 13.11 4.97 11.32
CA ALA A 299 12.49 5.95 10.43
C ALA A 299 13.48 6.59 9.46
N ILE A 300 14.61 7.11 9.95
CA ILE A 300 15.61 7.80 9.12
C ILE A 300 16.38 6.83 8.20
N VAL A 301 16.65 5.61 8.67
CA VAL A 301 17.29 4.57 7.84
C VAL A 301 16.36 4.14 6.71
N LEU A 302 15.07 3.90 6.99
CA LEU A 302 14.08 3.60 5.96
C LEU A 302 13.95 4.74 4.95
N LEU A 303 13.93 6.00 5.41
CA LEU A 303 13.92 7.17 4.53
C LEU A 303 15.15 7.21 3.61
N ALA A 304 16.33 6.96 4.17
CA ALA A 304 17.56 6.91 3.38
C ALA A 304 17.54 5.77 2.33
N LEU A 305 16.99 4.60 2.68
CA LEU A 305 16.83 3.48 1.74
C LEU A 305 15.91 3.81 0.55
N VAL A 306 14.90 4.66 0.73
CA VAL A 306 14.04 5.13 -0.38
C VAL A 306 14.88 5.84 -1.46
N TYR A 307 15.78 6.73 -1.03
CA TYR A 307 16.56 7.56 -1.95
C TYR A 307 17.82 6.86 -2.46
N LEU A 308 18.42 5.97 -1.66
CA LEU A 308 19.59 5.19 -2.06
C LEU A 308 19.33 4.36 -3.33
N ALA A 309 18.17 3.70 -3.43
CA ALA A 309 17.81 2.93 -4.63
C ALA A 309 17.87 3.78 -5.92
N GLY A 310 17.40 5.03 -5.85
CA GLY A 310 17.46 5.97 -6.97
C GLY A 310 18.89 6.41 -7.33
N GLN A 311 19.79 6.46 -6.35
CA GLN A 311 21.21 6.78 -6.58
C GLN A 311 21.95 5.60 -7.20
N LEU A 312 21.70 4.38 -6.73
CA LEU A 312 22.25 3.16 -7.33
C LEU A 312 21.81 3.00 -8.78
N ALA A 313 20.54 3.30 -9.09
CA ALA A 313 20.04 3.32 -10.47
C ALA A 313 20.73 4.38 -11.34
N ALA A 314 21.01 5.57 -10.78
CA ALA A 314 21.76 6.60 -11.49
C ALA A 314 23.23 6.20 -11.73
N ALA A 315 23.88 5.59 -10.72
CA ALA A 315 25.24 5.05 -10.84
C ALA A 315 25.30 3.95 -11.91
N TYR A 316 24.32 3.03 -11.92
CA TYR A 316 24.19 1.99 -12.95
C TYR A 316 24.08 2.58 -14.35
N GLN A 317 23.22 3.58 -14.56
CA GLN A 317 23.09 4.29 -15.83
C GLN A 317 24.39 4.97 -16.26
N LEU A 318 25.15 5.54 -15.32
CA LEU A 318 26.44 6.19 -15.59
C LEU A 318 27.56 5.20 -15.94
N MET A 319 27.57 4.03 -15.28
CA MET A 319 28.54 2.96 -15.53
C MET A 319 28.38 2.36 -16.93
N TYR A 320 27.14 2.04 -17.34
CA TYR A 320 26.88 1.46 -18.66
C TYR A 320 26.70 2.51 -19.76
N GLY A 321 26.49 3.77 -19.41
CA GLY A 321 26.35 4.88 -20.36
C GLY A 321 25.11 4.79 -21.26
N THR A 322 24.11 4.00 -20.87
CA THR A 322 22.84 3.82 -21.59
C THR A 322 21.68 3.67 -20.60
N LYS A 323 20.48 4.07 -21.01
CA LYS A 323 19.24 3.88 -20.23
C LYS A 323 18.47 2.61 -20.63
N TYR A 324 18.83 2.00 -21.76
CA TYR A 324 18.06 0.90 -22.36
C TYR A 324 18.38 -0.47 -21.75
N ARG A 325 19.47 -0.55 -20.96
CA ARG A 325 19.80 -1.75 -20.20
C ARG A 325 18.86 -1.88 -19.01
N ARG A 326 18.21 -3.05 -18.89
CA ARG A 326 17.37 -3.38 -17.74
C ARG A 326 18.20 -3.38 -16.45
N PHE A 327 17.59 -2.92 -15.36
CA PHE A 327 18.19 -3.03 -14.05
C PHE A 327 18.26 -4.49 -13.60
N PRO A 328 19.20 -4.85 -12.72
CA PRO A 328 19.18 -6.17 -12.11
C PRO A 328 17.90 -6.34 -11.28
N PRO A 329 17.30 -7.55 -11.22
CA PRO A 329 15.98 -7.77 -10.61
C PRO A 329 15.86 -7.30 -9.15
N TRP A 330 16.94 -7.41 -8.37
CA TRP A 330 16.97 -6.94 -6.97
C TRP A 330 16.81 -5.42 -6.86
N LEU A 331 17.36 -4.65 -7.82
CA LEU A 331 17.26 -3.19 -7.83
C LEU A 331 15.89 -2.74 -8.35
N GLU A 332 15.34 -3.46 -9.33
CA GLU A 332 14.00 -3.22 -9.85
C GLU A 332 12.94 -3.40 -8.76
N GLY A 333 12.94 -4.55 -8.06
CA GLY A 333 12.02 -4.78 -6.93
C GLY A 333 12.20 -3.78 -5.78
N TRP A 334 13.43 -3.30 -5.53
CA TRP A 334 13.67 -2.25 -4.55
C TRP A 334 13.12 -0.89 -5.00
N LEU A 335 13.30 -0.53 -6.27
CA LEU A 335 12.75 0.71 -6.84
C LEU A 335 11.22 0.76 -6.78
N GLU A 336 10.55 -0.37 -6.98
CA GLU A 336 9.09 -0.54 -6.85
C GLU A 336 8.62 -0.41 -5.39
N SER A 337 9.43 -0.86 -4.45
CA SER A 337 9.13 -0.86 -3.01
C SER A 337 9.31 0.50 -2.31
N ARG A 338 9.75 1.54 -3.03
CA ARG A 338 10.06 2.86 -2.46
C ARG A 338 8.87 3.54 -1.79
N LYS A 339 7.66 3.38 -2.34
CA LYS A 339 6.44 3.95 -1.76
C LYS A 339 6.19 3.38 -0.36
N GLN A 340 6.29 2.06 -0.21
CA GLN A 340 6.05 1.35 1.04
C GLN A 340 7.14 1.66 2.08
N LEU A 341 8.41 1.72 1.66
CA LEU A 341 9.51 2.14 2.54
C LEU A 341 9.30 3.57 3.07
N GLY A 342 8.89 4.50 2.21
CA GLY A 342 8.58 5.88 2.60
C GLY A 342 7.40 5.99 3.57
N LEU A 343 6.33 5.23 3.34
CA LEU A 343 5.18 5.17 4.23
C LEU A 343 5.53 4.56 5.59
N LEU A 344 6.37 3.51 5.63
CA LEU A 344 6.87 2.95 6.89
C LEU A 344 7.74 3.97 7.62
N SER A 345 8.66 4.63 6.93
CA SER A 345 9.47 5.71 7.52
C SER A 345 8.61 6.78 8.18
N PHE A 346 7.58 7.27 7.48
CA PHE A 346 6.62 8.21 8.04
C PHE A 346 5.89 7.66 9.27
N PHE A 347 5.40 6.42 9.22
CA PHE A 347 4.74 5.76 10.34
C PHE A 347 5.63 5.69 11.59
N PHE A 348 6.88 5.23 11.45
CA PHE A 348 7.85 5.21 12.55
C PHE A 348 8.15 6.62 13.07
N GLY A 349 8.23 7.62 12.18
CA GLY A 349 8.37 9.04 12.54
C GLY A 349 7.20 9.58 13.37
N CYS A 350 5.96 9.27 12.99
CA CYS A 350 4.77 9.67 13.75
C CYS A 350 4.75 9.04 15.15
N ILE A 351 5.07 7.74 15.27
CA ILE A 351 5.13 7.09 16.57
C ILE A 351 6.26 7.70 17.42
N HIS A 352 7.43 7.98 16.84
CA HIS A 352 8.51 8.67 17.55
C HIS A 352 8.06 10.03 18.12
N VAL A 353 7.28 10.80 17.37
CA VAL A 353 6.71 12.07 17.84
C VAL A 353 5.79 11.85 19.03
N LEU A 354 4.87 10.88 18.96
CA LEU A 354 3.96 10.55 20.07
C LEU A 354 4.73 10.16 21.34
N TYR A 355 5.74 9.31 21.21
CA TYR A 355 6.58 8.91 22.34
C TYR A 355 7.36 10.08 22.93
N SER A 356 7.86 10.98 22.07
CA SER A 356 8.64 12.15 22.48
C SER A 356 7.78 13.20 23.18
N LEU A 357 6.57 13.46 22.69
CA LEU A 357 5.61 14.37 23.34
C LEU A 357 5.11 13.84 24.70
N CYS A 358 5.11 12.51 24.89
CA CYS A 358 4.72 11.88 26.16
C CYS A 358 5.84 11.81 27.21
N LEU A 359 7.09 12.20 26.87
CA LEU A 359 8.21 12.20 27.81
C LEU A 359 7.90 12.93 29.14
N PRO A 360 7.42 14.19 29.16
CA PRO A 360 7.14 14.92 30.40
C PRO A 360 6.00 14.31 31.25
N MET A 361 5.15 13.45 30.66
CA MET A 361 4.06 12.79 31.40
C MET A 361 4.55 11.61 32.26
N ARG A 362 5.77 11.12 32.03
CA ARG A 362 6.33 9.97 32.74
C ARG A 362 6.64 10.30 34.19
N ARG A 363 6.30 9.36 35.08
CA ARG A 363 6.69 9.43 36.51
C ARG A 363 8.21 9.46 36.69
N SER A 364 8.97 8.74 35.86
CA SER A 364 10.44 8.74 35.93
C SER A 364 11.04 10.11 35.63
N GLU A 365 10.56 10.82 34.61
CA GLU A 365 11.01 12.19 34.29
C GLU A 365 10.62 13.17 35.39
N ARG A 366 9.41 13.02 35.96
CA ARG A 366 8.98 13.84 37.11
C ARG A 366 9.92 13.67 38.30
N TYR A 367 10.26 12.44 38.66
CA TYR A 367 11.20 12.20 39.78
C TYR A 367 12.60 12.71 39.47
N LEU A 368 13.07 12.58 38.22
CA LEU A 368 14.37 13.14 37.80
C LEU A 368 14.40 14.66 37.95
N MET A 369 13.38 15.35 37.45
CA MET A 369 13.25 16.81 37.53
C MET A 369 13.19 17.29 38.99
N LEU A 370 12.42 16.61 39.85
CA LEU A 370 12.35 16.94 41.28
C LEU A 370 13.70 16.74 41.99
N ASN A 371 14.42 15.65 41.69
CA ASN A 371 15.73 15.39 42.26
C ASN A 371 16.77 16.44 41.80
N MET A 372 16.74 16.84 40.53
CA MET A 372 17.62 17.89 40.01
C MET A 372 17.34 19.24 40.66
N ALA A 373 16.06 19.62 40.81
CA ALA A 373 15.67 20.85 41.50
C ALA A 373 16.10 20.84 42.97
N TYR A 374 15.93 19.71 43.67
CA TYR A 374 16.39 19.56 45.05
C TYR A 374 17.92 19.71 45.17
N GLN A 375 18.68 19.08 44.27
CA GLN A 375 20.14 19.20 44.22
C GLN A 375 20.62 20.62 43.92
N GLN A 376 19.95 21.33 43.00
CA GLN A 376 20.25 22.72 42.66
C GLN A 376 20.09 23.64 43.87
N VAL A 377 18.98 23.50 44.60
CA VAL A 377 18.72 24.28 45.83
C VAL A 377 19.75 23.93 46.91
N HIS A 378 20.07 22.64 47.09
CA HIS A 378 21.06 22.22 48.08
C HIS A 378 22.48 22.72 47.78
N ALA A 379 22.81 22.90 46.49
CA ALA A 379 24.08 23.46 46.04
C ALA A 379 24.10 25.00 46.00
N ASN A 380 23.02 25.68 46.41
CA ASN A 380 22.85 27.14 46.33
C ASN A 380 23.11 27.73 44.92
N ILE A 381 22.71 27.00 43.87
CA ILE A 381 22.83 27.47 42.49
C ILE A 381 21.54 28.20 42.08
N GLU A 382 21.59 29.52 42.01
CA GLU A 382 20.41 30.36 41.69
C GLU A 382 19.91 30.13 40.26
N ASN A 383 20.82 30.07 39.28
CA ASN A 383 20.48 29.94 37.87
C ASN A 383 21.29 28.81 37.19
N SER A 384 20.59 27.77 36.74
CA SER A 384 21.17 26.66 36.00
C SER A 384 21.08 26.83 34.48
N TRP A 385 20.76 28.03 34.00
CA TRP A 385 20.62 28.33 32.58
C TRP A 385 21.94 28.12 31.82
N ASN A 386 21.90 27.26 30.81
CA ASN A 386 22.98 27.07 29.86
C ASN A 386 22.50 27.43 28.46
N GLU A 387 22.95 28.58 27.97
CA GLU A 387 22.57 29.15 26.68
C GLU A 387 22.82 28.15 25.52
N GLU A 388 23.97 27.48 25.51
CA GLU A 388 24.32 26.52 24.45
C GLU A 388 23.37 25.31 24.43
N GLU A 389 23.01 24.79 25.60
CA GLU A 389 22.08 23.66 25.71
C GLU A 389 20.66 24.05 25.27
N VAL A 390 20.22 25.26 25.61
CA VAL A 390 18.94 25.81 25.18
C VAL A 390 18.89 25.91 23.65
N TRP A 391 19.88 26.56 23.02
CA TRP A 391 19.96 26.66 21.56
C TRP A 391 19.95 25.28 20.89
N ARG A 392 20.72 24.33 21.43
CA ARG A 392 20.75 22.95 20.91
C ARG A 392 19.34 22.35 20.91
N VAL A 393 18.62 22.44 22.03
CA VAL A 393 17.29 21.86 22.19
C VAL A 393 16.27 22.50 21.26
N GLU A 394 16.20 23.83 21.24
CA GLU A 394 15.26 24.57 20.39
C GLU A 394 15.49 24.25 18.90
N MET A 395 16.76 24.19 18.47
CA MET A 395 17.10 23.87 17.09
C MET A 395 16.71 22.44 16.71
N TYR A 396 17.14 21.41 17.43
CA TYR A 396 16.85 20.04 16.99
C TYR A 396 15.34 19.75 17.03
N VAL A 397 14.60 20.29 18.02
CA VAL A 397 13.14 20.13 18.08
C VAL A 397 12.47 20.78 16.88
N SER A 398 12.84 22.02 16.53
CA SER A 398 12.31 22.73 15.36
C SER A 398 12.56 21.96 14.05
N PHE A 399 13.79 21.46 13.84
CA PHE A 399 14.10 20.62 12.67
C PHE A 399 13.28 19.32 12.65
N GLY A 400 13.02 18.71 13.80
CA GLY A 400 12.16 17.52 13.91
C GLY A 400 10.72 17.80 13.47
N ILE A 401 10.16 18.93 13.87
CA ILE A 401 8.81 19.37 13.48
C ILE A 401 8.75 19.65 11.97
N MET A 402 9.73 20.37 11.42
CA MET A 402 9.82 20.65 9.98
C MET A 402 9.93 19.36 9.16
N ALA A 403 10.76 18.41 9.60
CA ALA A 403 10.91 17.11 8.97
C ALA A 403 9.58 16.34 8.93
N LEU A 404 8.86 16.29 10.04
CA LEU A 404 7.54 15.64 10.11
C LEU A 404 6.53 16.31 9.17
N GLY A 405 6.53 17.64 9.08
CA GLY A 405 5.66 18.38 8.15
C GLY A 405 5.91 17.99 6.70
N LEU A 406 7.18 17.92 6.28
CA LEU A 406 7.53 17.46 4.93
C LEU A 406 7.18 16.00 4.69
N LEU A 407 7.47 15.10 5.64
CA LEU A 407 7.10 13.68 5.52
C LEU A 407 5.58 13.49 5.43
N SER A 408 4.80 14.32 6.12
CA SER A 408 3.34 14.31 6.03
C SER A 408 2.85 14.67 4.63
N LEU A 409 3.47 15.66 3.96
CA LEU A 409 3.16 15.99 2.56
C LEU A 409 3.50 14.83 1.60
N LEU A 410 4.62 14.14 1.81
CA LEU A 410 4.98 12.95 1.03
C LEU A 410 3.98 11.80 1.23
N ALA A 411 3.49 11.62 2.46
CA ALA A 411 2.51 10.60 2.80
C ALA A 411 1.13 10.91 2.18
N VAL A 412 0.66 12.16 2.26
CA VAL A 412 -0.63 12.58 1.68
C VAL A 412 -0.63 12.40 0.16
N THR A 413 0.47 12.75 -0.53
CA THR A 413 0.60 12.53 -1.98
C THR A 413 0.77 11.07 -2.38
N SER A 414 0.90 10.16 -1.42
CA SER A 414 0.91 8.71 -1.65
C SER A 414 -0.50 8.09 -1.66
N ILE A 415 -1.54 8.84 -1.26
CA ILE A 415 -2.94 8.43 -1.34
C ILE A 415 -3.36 8.40 -2.83
N PRO A 416 -3.94 7.30 -3.35
CA PRO A 416 -4.26 7.17 -4.77
C PRO A 416 -5.07 8.34 -5.36
N SER A 417 -6.10 8.82 -4.65
CA SER A 417 -6.92 9.95 -5.12
C SER A 417 -6.14 11.27 -5.25
N VAL A 418 -5.09 11.48 -4.45
CA VAL A 418 -4.23 12.66 -4.53
C VAL A 418 -3.15 12.45 -5.59
N HIS A 419 -2.55 11.25 -5.62
CA HIS A 419 -1.56 10.84 -6.61
C HIS A 419 -2.10 11.02 -8.04
N ASP A 420 -3.32 10.55 -8.31
CA ASP A 420 -3.92 10.55 -9.64
C ASP A 420 -4.38 11.96 -10.08
N ALA A 421 -4.47 12.92 -9.15
CA ALA A 421 -4.80 14.31 -9.43
C ALA A 421 -3.57 15.17 -9.82
N LEU A 422 -2.35 14.68 -9.57
CA LEU A 422 -1.11 15.41 -9.84
C LEU A 422 -0.50 14.98 -11.17
N ASN A 423 0.05 15.93 -11.92
CA ASN A 423 0.87 15.56 -13.07
C ASN A 423 2.25 15.04 -12.63
N TRP A 424 2.96 14.35 -13.54
CA TRP A 424 4.24 13.74 -13.21
C TRP A 424 5.31 14.74 -12.73
N ARG A 425 5.26 16.01 -13.18
CA ARG A 425 6.22 17.04 -12.73
C ARG A 425 5.95 17.46 -11.29
N GLU A 426 4.69 17.69 -10.93
CA GLU A 426 4.27 17.99 -9.56
C GLU A 426 4.58 16.83 -8.62
N PHE A 427 4.21 15.61 -9.00
CA PHE A 427 4.50 14.42 -8.21
C PHE A 427 6.01 14.22 -8.00
N SER A 428 6.80 14.37 -9.07
CA SER A 428 8.27 14.26 -9.00
C SER A 428 8.88 15.36 -8.13
N PHE A 429 8.39 16.59 -8.21
CA PHE A 429 8.85 17.67 -7.33
C PHE A 429 8.64 17.34 -5.85
N ILE A 430 7.45 16.84 -5.49
CA ILE A 430 7.13 16.47 -4.12
C ILE A 430 7.97 15.26 -3.68
N GLN A 431 7.86 14.13 -4.38
CA GLN A 431 8.46 12.87 -3.97
C GLN A 431 9.99 12.84 -4.10
N SER A 432 10.57 13.61 -5.02
CA SER A 432 12.02 13.72 -5.18
C SER A 432 12.58 14.95 -4.47
N THR A 433 12.17 16.17 -4.83
CA THR A 433 12.83 17.39 -4.32
C THR A 433 12.52 17.61 -2.84
N LEU A 434 11.23 17.68 -2.46
CA LEU A 434 10.86 17.81 -1.05
C LEU A 434 11.27 16.57 -0.26
N GLY A 435 11.29 15.40 -0.90
CA GLY A 435 11.85 14.16 -0.37
C GLY A 435 13.29 14.25 0.13
N TYR A 436 14.22 14.71 -0.72
CA TYR A 436 15.61 14.92 -0.33
C TYR A 436 15.76 16.01 0.74
N ILE A 437 14.93 17.06 0.68
CA ILE A 437 14.91 18.12 1.71
C ILE A 437 14.45 17.53 3.06
N ALA A 438 13.44 16.66 3.07
CA ALA A 438 12.98 15.98 4.28
C ALA A 438 14.09 15.10 4.88
N LEU A 439 14.83 14.35 4.06
CA LEU A 439 15.99 13.57 4.51
C LEU A 439 17.08 14.47 5.11
N LEU A 440 17.38 15.61 4.46
CA LEU A 440 18.38 16.57 4.92
C LEU A 440 17.99 17.16 6.29
N ILE A 441 16.76 17.66 6.43
CA ILE A 441 16.26 18.24 7.68
C ILE A 441 16.19 17.18 8.78
N SER A 442 15.78 15.94 8.47
CA SER A 442 15.79 14.82 9.43
C SER A 442 17.20 14.48 9.89
N THR A 443 18.19 14.57 9.00
CA THR A 443 19.60 14.35 9.33
C THR A 443 20.13 15.47 10.23
N PHE A 444 19.78 16.73 9.95
CA PHE A 444 20.10 17.86 10.83
C PHE A 444 19.46 17.73 12.21
N HIS A 445 18.21 17.31 12.30
CA HIS A 445 17.56 17.00 13.58
C HIS A 445 18.40 16.02 14.42
N ALA A 446 18.88 14.92 13.83
CA ALA A 446 19.71 13.94 14.53
C ALA A 446 21.14 14.46 14.83
N LEU A 447 21.75 15.25 13.94
CA LEU A 447 23.06 15.86 14.16
C LEU A 447 23.03 16.88 15.29
N LEU A 448 22.03 17.76 15.31
CA LEU A 448 21.85 18.78 16.36
C LEU A 448 21.50 18.13 17.71
N PHE A 449 20.74 17.03 17.72
CA PHE A 449 20.53 16.22 18.92
C PHE A 449 21.84 15.59 19.44
N GLY A 450 22.70 15.13 18.53
CA GLY A 450 24.02 14.59 18.85
C GLY A 450 24.98 15.65 19.37
N TRP A 451 24.98 16.84 18.78
CA TRP A 451 25.87 17.96 19.10
C TRP A 451 27.33 17.49 19.30
N GLN A 452 27.85 17.57 20.53
CA GLN A 452 29.19 17.11 20.90
C GLN A 452 29.25 15.66 21.40
N ARG A 453 28.10 15.00 21.64
CA ARG A 453 28.01 13.66 22.24
C ARG A 453 28.72 12.57 21.42
N ALA A 454 28.91 12.79 20.12
CA ALA A 454 29.65 11.87 19.26
C ALA A 454 31.16 11.88 19.53
N PHE A 455 31.70 12.93 20.14
CA PHE A 455 33.13 13.10 20.40
C PHE A 455 33.51 12.84 21.87
N LEU A 456 32.52 12.59 22.74
CA LEU A 456 32.73 12.25 24.14
C LEU A 456 33.03 10.75 24.28
N GLU A 457 34.16 10.41 24.90
CA GLU A 457 34.58 9.02 25.12
C GLU A 457 33.55 8.24 25.97
N GLU A 458 32.92 8.89 26.94
CA GLU A 458 31.89 8.30 27.81
C GLU A 458 30.65 7.78 27.06
N SER A 459 30.42 8.27 25.84
CA SER A 459 29.34 7.83 24.96
C SER A 459 29.56 6.43 24.39
N TYR A 460 30.79 5.91 24.39
CA TYR A 460 31.20 4.65 23.75
C TYR A 460 31.25 3.48 24.74
N ARG A 461 30.07 3.06 25.21
CA ARG A 461 29.92 1.92 26.12
C ARG A 461 30.22 0.61 25.40
N PHE A 462 31.10 -0.24 25.94
CA PHE A 462 31.65 -1.43 25.24
C PHE A 462 32.20 -1.13 23.84
N TYR A 463 32.82 0.05 23.63
CA TYR A 463 33.30 0.51 22.31
C TYR A 463 32.19 0.64 21.26
N MET A 464 30.92 0.53 21.66
CA MET A 464 29.77 0.66 20.77
C MET A 464 29.39 2.13 20.65
N PRO A 465 29.33 2.72 19.44
CA PRO A 465 28.93 4.10 19.26
C PRO A 465 27.48 4.38 19.74
N PRO A 466 27.15 5.65 19.97
CA PRO A 466 25.77 6.08 20.16
C PRO A 466 24.88 5.71 18.96
N ASN A 467 23.60 5.42 19.21
CA ASN A 467 22.66 4.94 18.19
C ASN A 467 22.53 5.93 17.04
N PHE A 468 22.51 7.22 17.36
CA PHE A 468 22.37 8.27 16.37
C PHE A 468 23.57 8.30 15.42
N VAL A 469 24.79 8.00 15.89
CA VAL A 469 25.99 7.94 15.03
C VAL A 469 25.83 6.83 14.01
N LEU A 470 25.43 5.62 14.45
CA LEU A 470 25.17 4.50 13.56
C LEU A 470 24.02 4.78 12.58
N ALA A 471 22.96 5.45 13.06
CA ALA A 471 21.80 5.83 12.26
C ALA A 471 22.13 6.86 11.16
N LEU A 472 23.09 7.74 11.40
CA LEU A 472 23.47 8.83 10.50
C LEU A 472 24.34 8.39 9.32
N ILE A 473 25.03 7.23 9.41
CA ILE A 473 25.95 6.76 8.35
C ILE A 473 25.27 6.71 6.98
N LEU A 474 24.10 6.06 6.92
CA LEU A 474 23.36 5.85 5.68
C LEU A 474 22.74 7.16 5.13
N PRO A 475 21.98 7.95 5.90
CA PRO A 475 21.49 9.26 5.47
C PRO A 475 22.58 10.19 4.96
N VAL A 476 23.71 10.29 5.67
CA VAL A 476 24.83 11.16 5.26
C VAL A 476 25.43 10.69 3.94
N THR A 477 25.62 9.37 3.78
CA THR A 477 26.13 8.80 2.51
C THR A 477 25.17 9.11 1.35
N VAL A 478 23.87 9.00 1.56
CA VAL A 478 22.85 9.34 0.55
C VAL A 478 22.86 10.84 0.25
N ILE A 479 23.01 11.72 1.24
CA ILE A 479 23.10 13.17 1.00
C ILE A 479 24.35 13.51 0.18
N ILE A 480 25.52 12.96 0.55
CA ILE A 480 26.78 13.15 -0.20
C ILE A 480 26.63 12.61 -1.63
N GLY A 481 26.10 11.40 -1.80
CA GLY A 481 25.83 10.81 -3.11
C GLY A 481 24.91 11.68 -3.96
N LYS A 482 23.91 12.34 -3.35
CA LYS A 482 23.04 13.29 -4.04
C LYS A 482 23.80 14.53 -4.49
N ILE A 483 24.66 15.10 -3.65
CA ILE A 483 25.50 16.26 -3.99
C ILE A 483 26.39 15.91 -5.20
N VAL A 484 27.03 14.74 -5.19
CA VAL A 484 27.86 14.26 -6.31
C VAL A 484 27.04 14.14 -7.60
N LEU A 485 25.83 13.58 -7.54
CA LEU A 485 24.93 13.47 -8.71
C LEU A 485 24.42 14.83 -9.22
N LEU A 486 24.40 15.87 -8.39
CA LEU A 486 24.02 17.23 -8.76
C LEU A 486 25.15 18.02 -9.41
N LEU A 487 26.41 17.62 -9.22
CA LEU A 487 27.57 18.27 -9.86
C LEU A 487 27.37 18.36 -11.38
N PRO A 488 27.65 19.51 -12.02
CA PRO A 488 27.34 19.73 -13.43
C PRO A 488 27.92 18.69 -14.39
N CYS A 489 29.11 18.16 -14.11
CA CYS A 489 29.76 17.12 -14.90
C CYS A 489 28.93 15.82 -14.93
N VAL A 490 28.46 15.37 -13.77
CA VAL A 490 27.68 14.14 -13.61
C VAL A 490 26.25 14.35 -14.08
N SER A 491 25.61 15.44 -13.64
CA SER A 491 24.21 15.77 -13.98
C SER A 491 24.01 15.95 -15.48
N ARG A 492 24.92 16.63 -16.20
CA ARG A 492 24.86 16.77 -17.66
C ARG A 492 25.00 15.43 -18.37
N LYS A 493 25.95 14.57 -17.94
CA LYS A 493 26.14 13.23 -18.51
C LYS A 493 24.89 12.37 -18.30
N LEU A 494 24.34 12.34 -17.09
CA LEU A 494 23.13 11.61 -16.76
C LEU A 494 21.92 12.12 -17.55
N LYS A 495 21.78 13.43 -17.73
CA LYS A 495 20.72 14.04 -18.56
C LYS A 495 20.84 13.62 -20.03
N ARG A 496 22.05 13.53 -20.59
CA ARG A 496 22.28 13.03 -21.95
C ARG A 496 21.89 11.55 -22.07
N ILE A 497 22.30 10.71 -21.13
CA ILE A 497 21.93 9.28 -21.09
C ILE A 497 20.41 9.10 -21.03
N ARG A 498 19.73 9.84 -20.15
CA ARG A 498 18.26 9.81 -20.02
C ARG A 498 17.53 10.31 -21.28
N ARG A 499 18.15 11.23 -22.03
CA ARG A 499 17.67 11.66 -23.35
C ARG A 499 17.92 10.65 -24.47
N GLY A 500 18.69 9.58 -24.22
CA GLY A 500 18.92 8.49 -25.18
C GLY A 500 20.35 8.38 -25.70
N LEU A 501 21.32 9.10 -25.12
CA LEU A 501 22.73 8.86 -25.43
C LEU A 501 23.09 7.42 -25.06
N ASP A 502 23.67 6.70 -26.02
CA ASP A 502 24.31 5.41 -25.81
C ASP A 502 25.81 5.55 -26.11
N SER A 503 26.65 5.44 -25.08
CA SER A 503 28.09 5.61 -25.22
C SER A 503 28.75 4.56 -26.14
N HIS A 504 28.11 3.40 -26.33
CA HIS A 504 28.62 2.40 -27.27
C HIS A 504 28.41 2.82 -28.73
N GLN A 505 27.26 3.41 -29.08
CA GLN A 505 27.00 3.94 -30.43
C GLN A 505 27.85 5.18 -30.75
N SER A 506 28.11 6.03 -29.74
CA SER A 506 28.91 7.24 -29.96
C SER A 506 30.40 6.94 -30.20
N ARG A 507 30.91 5.81 -29.70
CA ARG A 507 32.28 5.35 -29.98
C ARG A 507 32.40 4.77 -31.40
N THR A 508 31.42 3.99 -31.86
CA THR A 508 31.43 3.41 -33.21
C THR A 508 31.29 4.45 -34.33
N ASN A 509 30.62 5.58 -34.06
CA ASN A 509 30.50 6.66 -35.05
C ASN A 509 31.76 7.54 -35.17
N HIS A 510 32.66 7.52 -34.19
CA HIS A 510 33.92 8.29 -34.26
C HIS A 510 35.07 7.53 -34.96
N GLU A 511 34.93 6.22 -35.18
CA GLU A 511 35.92 5.38 -35.87
C GLU A 511 35.66 5.21 -37.38
N ARG A 512 34.59 5.80 -37.93
CA ARG A 512 34.41 5.90 -39.38
C ARG A 512 34.89 7.27 -39.87
N PRO A 513 36.01 7.34 -40.63
CA PRO A 513 36.33 8.55 -41.38
C PRO A 513 35.17 8.87 -42.31
N ALA A 514 34.88 10.16 -42.47
CA ALA A 514 33.86 10.67 -43.37
C ALA A 514 34.04 10.13 -44.81
N ALA A 515 33.35 9.04 -45.12
CA ALA A 515 33.15 8.60 -46.49
C ALA A 515 31.83 9.20 -46.98
N HIS A 516 31.96 10.19 -47.84
CA HIS A 516 30.93 10.79 -48.68
C HIS A 516 29.81 9.82 -49.06
N VAL A 517 28.58 10.09 -48.63
CA VAL A 517 27.39 9.67 -49.38
C VAL A 517 26.42 10.85 -49.41
N SER A 518 26.37 11.47 -50.59
CA SER A 518 25.51 12.60 -50.97
C SER A 518 24.03 12.20 -50.94
N PRO A 519 23.08 13.15 -50.79
CA PRO A 519 21.67 12.85 -50.58
C PRO A 519 20.95 12.76 -51.93
N GLU A 520 20.48 11.58 -52.32
CA GLU A 520 19.52 11.48 -53.43
C GLU A 520 18.46 10.41 -53.17
N ARG A 521 17.22 10.90 -53.09
CA ARG A 521 15.96 10.30 -53.54
C ARG A 521 15.91 8.78 -53.67
N VAL A 522 15.02 8.13 -52.92
CA VAL A 522 13.96 7.28 -53.52
C VAL A 522 12.72 7.30 -52.62
N THR A 523 11.65 7.80 -53.20
CA THR A 523 10.24 7.73 -52.79
C THR A 523 9.67 6.37 -53.22
N ILE A 524 8.62 5.88 -52.52
CA ILE A 524 7.62 4.86 -52.91
C ILE A 524 7.95 3.38 -52.55
N MET A 525 7.39 2.91 -51.43
CA MET A 525 6.21 2.03 -51.37
C MET A 525 5.47 2.25 -50.05
#